data_AF-A0A3R7V6G9-F1
#
_entry.id   AF-A0A3R7V6G9-F1
#
_cell.length_a   1.000
_cell.length_b   1.000
_cell.length_c   1.000
_cell.angle_alpha   90.00
_cell.angle_beta   90.00
_cell.angle_gamma   90.00
#
_symmetry.space_group_name_H-M   'P 1'
#
loop_
_entity.id
_entity.type
_entity.pdbx_description
1 polymer ?
#
loop_
_entity_poly.entity_id
_entity_poly.type
_entity_poly.pdbx_seq_one_letter_code
_entity_poly.pdbx_strand_id
1 'polypeptide(L)'
;MLDDYPETLMNIEWHNSSFTPGNSDFDIPEYSSRASMYGVGGIPHTQWNGVQETVGGYPNGNWEQFIGTFTALYNNMVGNDTPYEVSINGYAGSEVSYEVAVSMDSDMSSSNQKVDIFVVEDNIWSYWTGASQYHNARNVARDWLATEDLTISSEGESQIFSGSFDLDEDWNSDSVKIIAIVQNYSSKQIYQVTAVNINDMNPDIDDDGILNGEDNCIDIFNPGQEDSDSDLVGDLCDPCDNLVYIVGNINGDTDDAGIPVIDIMDVLSLVDYLLFDDSYACQDPTMNFNNDEFINVVDVIALVQYILNDND
;
A
#
# COMPACT_ATOMS: atom_id res chain seq x y z
N MET A 1 -1.92 20.86 -12.70
CA MET A 1 -0.86 20.04 -12.06
C MET A 1 -1.45 18.84 -11.35
N LEU A 2 -2.27 19.02 -10.30
CA LEU A 2 -2.89 17.86 -9.62
C LEU A 2 -3.67 16.98 -10.61
N ASP A 3 -4.41 17.61 -11.53
CA ASP A 3 -5.14 16.87 -12.57
C ASP A 3 -4.22 16.31 -13.69
N ASP A 4 -3.00 16.84 -13.83
CA ASP A 4 -2.02 16.39 -14.83
C ASP A 4 -1.16 15.22 -14.31
N TYR A 5 -1.03 15.11 -12.97
CA TYR A 5 -0.19 14.15 -12.26
C TYR A 5 -0.96 13.49 -11.09
N PRO A 6 -2.14 12.92 -11.32
CA PRO A 6 -3.04 12.47 -10.25
C PRO A 6 -2.48 11.32 -9.40
N GLU A 7 -1.57 10.51 -9.96
CA GLU A 7 -0.99 9.34 -9.28
C GLU A 7 0.31 9.66 -8.53
N THR A 8 0.99 10.75 -8.90
CA THR A 8 2.36 11.04 -8.43
C THR A 8 2.50 12.39 -7.74
N LEU A 9 1.45 13.22 -7.77
CA LEU A 9 1.41 14.50 -7.07
C LEU A 9 0.15 14.59 -6.21
N MET A 10 0.36 14.56 -4.90
CA MET A 10 -0.69 14.75 -3.91
C MET A 10 -0.42 16.02 -3.11
N ASN A 11 -1.49 16.68 -2.64
CA ASN A 11 -1.38 17.85 -1.77
C ASN A 11 -2.33 17.71 -0.58
N ILE A 12 -1.99 18.43 0.48
CA ILE A 12 -2.92 18.78 1.55
C ILE A 12 -2.91 20.30 1.65
N GLU A 13 -4.09 20.90 1.55
CA GLU A 13 -4.29 22.34 1.70
C GLU A 13 -4.61 22.69 3.14
N TRP A 14 -3.81 23.56 3.75
CA TRP A 14 -3.92 23.93 5.15
C TRP A 14 -4.30 25.40 5.30
N HIS A 15 -5.37 25.68 6.04
CA HIS A 15 -5.82 27.05 6.28
C HIS A 15 -5.39 27.58 7.65
N ASN A 16 -4.91 28.81 7.63
CA ASN A 16 -4.66 29.58 8.83
C ASN A 16 -5.96 30.27 9.27
N SER A 17 -6.40 30.03 10.50
CA SER A 17 -7.62 30.61 11.09
C SER A 17 -7.73 32.14 11.02
N SER A 18 -6.60 32.85 10.90
CA SER A 18 -6.60 34.31 10.73
C SER A 18 -6.95 34.78 9.32
N PHE A 19 -6.90 33.88 8.33
CA PHE A 19 -7.11 34.17 6.92
C PHE A 19 -8.20 33.28 6.27
N THR A 20 -8.76 32.34 7.03
CA THR A 20 -9.91 31.53 6.61
C THR A 20 -11.13 32.42 6.30
N PRO A 21 -11.88 32.17 5.22
CA PRO A 21 -13.16 32.81 5.00
C PRO A 21 -14.09 32.65 6.22
N GLY A 22 -14.66 33.74 6.74
CA GLY A 22 -15.40 33.70 8.01
C GLY A 22 -16.70 32.86 8.05
N ASN A 23 -17.09 32.25 6.93
CA ASN A 23 -18.24 31.35 6.82
C ASN A 23 -17.82 29.93 6.36
N SER A 24 -16.54 29.59 6.40
CA SER A 24 -16.04 28.25 6.06
C SER A 24 -15.47 27.54 7.28
N ASP A 25 -15.41 26.21 7.19
CA ASP A 25 -14.88 25.26 8.16
C ASP A 25 -13.45 24.80 7.83
N PHE A 26 -12.68 25.62 7.10
CA PHE A 26 -11.44 25.15 6.46
C PHE A 26 -10.24 25.07 7.40
N ASP A 27 -10.25 25.75 8.55
CA ASP A 27 -9.15 25.69 9.51
C ASP A 27 -9.38 24.67 10.62
N ILE A 28 -8.30 23.94 10.90
CA ILE A 28 -8.21 22.97 11.98
C ILE A 28 -7.10 23.39 12.96
N PRO A 29 -7.23 23.11 14.26
CA PRO A 29 -6.25 23.55 15.27
C PRO A 29 -4.81 23.07 15.00
N GLU A 30 -4.67 21.92 14.34
CA GLU A 30 -3.41 21.26 13.98
C GLU A 30 -2.60 22.02 12.93
N TYR A 31 -3.22 22.97 12.21
CA TYR A 31 -2.52 23.89 11.31
C TYR A 31 -1.29 24.49 12.00
N SER A 32 -1.42 24.91 13.26
CA SER A 32 -0.35 25.57 14.01
C SER A 32 0.88 24.67 14.21
N SER A 33 0.65 23.37 14.47
CA SER A 33 1.71 22.37 14.59
C SER A 33 2.43 22.14 13.27
N ARG A 34 1.67 21.93 12.18
CA ARG A 34 2.24 21.71 10.84
C ARG A 34 2.98 22.94 10.32
N ALA A 35 2.41 24.12 10.50
CA ALA A 35 3.04 25.39 10.14
C ALA A 35 4.34 25.64 10.94
N SER A 36 4.35 25.32 12.23
CA SER A 36 5.55 25.43 13.06
C SER A 36 6.65 24.45 12.62
N MET A 37 6.29 23.23 12.20
CA MET A 37 7.26 22.24 11.69
C MET A 37 8.07 22.82 10.51
N TYR A 38 7.42 23.53 9.59
CA TYR A 38 8.06 24.12 8.41
C TYR A 38 8.49 25.58 8.59
N GLY A 39 8.19 26.21 9.72
CA GLY A 39 8.56 27.61 9.97
C GLY A 39 7.83 28.59 9.05
N VAL A 40 6.56 28.31 8.74
CA VAL A 40 5.74 29.12 7.83
C VAL A 40 5.64 30.56 8.31
N GLY A 41 6.29 31.48 7.58
CA GLY A 41 6.36 32.91 7.90
C GLY A 41 5.54 33.81 6.98
N GLY A 42 5.04 33.28 5.85
CA GLY A 42 4.25 34.03 4.88
C GLY A 42 3.29 33.09 4.14
N ILE A 43 2.10 33.58 3.82
CA ILE A 43 1.06 32.83 3.12
C ILE A 43 0.77 33.57 1.80
N PRO A 44 0.70 32.86 0.65
CA PRO A 44 0.74 31.41 0.50
C PRO A 44 2.17 30.82 0.65
N HIS A 45 2.23 29.60 1.17
CA HIS A 45 3.43 28.78 1.38
C HIS A 45 3.18 27.39 0.81
N THR A 46 4.12 26.81 0.09
CA THR A 46 4.08 25.40 -0.32
C THR A 46 5.27 24.66 0.25
N GLN A 47 5.08 23.44 0.74
CA GLN A 47 6.17 22.57 1.17
C GLN A 47 6.17 21.30 0.31
N TRP A 48 7.24 21.10 -0.46
CA TRP A 48 7.42 19.97 -1.37
C TRP A 48 8.24 18.87 -0.69
N ASN A 49 7.66 17.68 -0.58
CA ASN A 49 8.19 16.50 0.11
C ASN A 49 8.83 16.82 1.47
N GLY A 50 8.29 17.83 2.16
CA GLY A 50 8.77 18.28 3.46
C GLY A 50 10.13 19.01 3.46
N VAL A 51 10.87 19.08 2.35
CA VAL A 51 12.25 19.63 2.31
C VAL A 51 12.43 20.90 1.49
N GLN A 52 11.53 21.21 0.57
CA GLN A 52 11.66 22.37 -0.32
C GLN A 52 10.45 23.28 -0.21
N GLU A 53 10.67 24.53 0.21
CA GLU A 53 9.60 25.51 0.32
C GLU A 53 9.50 26.41 -0.92
N THR A 54 8.31 26.98 -1.13
CA THR A 54 8.13 28.22 -1.89
C THR A 54 7.21 29.16 -1.11
N VAL A 55 7.51 30.46 -1.12
CA VAL A 55 6.75 31.47 -0.37
C VAL A 55 6.32 32.58 -1.31
N GLY A 56 5.05 32.95 -1.20
CA GLY A 56 4.44 34.04 -1.97
C GLY A 56 3.57 33.54 -3.12
N GLY A 57 2.58 34.37 -3.48
CA GLY A 57 1.65 34.14 -4.58
C GLY A 57 1.87 35.15 -5.71
N TYR A 58 1.20 34.94 -6.85
CA TYR A 58 1.14 35.95 -7.91
C TYR A 58 -0.05 36.89 -7.67
N PRO A 59 0.08 38.18 -8.06
CA PRO A 59 -1.04 39.13 -7.98
C PRO A 59 -2.30 38.61 -8.66
N ASN A 60 -3.46 38.93 -8.08
CA ASN A 60 -4.79 38.52 -8.55
C ASN A 60 -5.00 36.99 -8.60
N GLY A 61 -4.20 36.21 -7.86
CA GLY A 61 -4.30 34.76 -7.86
C GLY A 61 -3.93 34.11 -9.20
N ASN A 62 -3.05 34.74 -9.99
CA ASN A 62 -2.59 34.20 -11.27
C ASN A 62 -1.56 33.07 -11.07
N TRP A 63 -2.02 31.93 -10.58
CA TRP A 63 -1.19 30.76 -10.28
C TRP A 63 -0.55 30.12 -11.53
N GLU A 64 -1.08 30.37 -12.73
CA GLU A 64 -0.48 29.90 -13.98
C GLU A 64 0.96 30.40 -14.16
N GLN A 65 1.31 31.55 -13.57
CA GLN A 65 2.68 32.07 -13.63
C GLN A 65 3.67 31.24 -12.78
N PHE A 66 3.20 30.51 -11.76
CA PHE A 66 4.02 29.58 -10.97
C PHE A 66 4.17 28.20 -11.62
N ILE A 67 3.40 27.89 -12.66
CA ILE A 67 3.34 26.52 -13.22
C ILE A 67 4.72 25.99 -13.61
N GLY A 68 5.57 26.84 -14.20
CA GLY A 68 6.93 26.46 -14.59
C GLY A 68 7.83 26.17 -13.40
N THR A 69 7.71 26.94 -12.31
CA THR A 69 8.44 26.71 -11.06
C THR A 69 8.01 25.40 -10.42
N PHE A 70 6.71 25.17 -10.29
CA PHE A 70 6.18 23.94 -9.69
C PHE A 70 6.48 22.70 -10.54
N THR A 71 6.39 22.80 -11.86
CA THR A 71 6.76 21.71 -12.78
C THR A 71 8.24 21.37 -12.66
N ALA A 72 9.12 22.37 -12.54
CA ALA A 72 10.55 22.12 -12.32
C ALA A 72 10.82 21.44 -10.97
N LEU A 73 10.12 21.86 -9.90
CA LEU A 73 10.22 21.21 -8.59
C LEU A 73 9.74 19.75 -8.65
N TYR A 74 8.55 19.52 -9.20
CA TYR A 74 8.00 18.19 -9.41
C TYR A 74 8.95 17.28 -10.18
N ASN A 75 9.47 17.73 -11.34
CA ASN A 75 10.37 16.93 -12.17
C ASN A 75 11.71 16.59 -11.49
N ASN A 76 12.14 17.36 -10.49
CA ASN A 76 13.34 17.06 -9.72
C ASN A 76 13.10 16.07 -8.58
N MET A 77 11.84 15.80 -8.23
CA MET A 77 11.46 14.97 -7.09
C MET A 77 10.72 13.69 -7.48
N VAL A 78 10.00 13.72 -8.61
CA VAL A 78 9.31 12.54 -9.13
C VAL A 78 10.32 11.45 -9.49
N GLY A 79 10.01 10.21 -9.11
CA GLY A 79 10.88 9.06 -9.33
C GLY A 79 12.03 8.93 -8.32
N ASN A 80 12.01 9.70 -7.23
CA ASN A 80 12.85 9.36 -6.07
C ASN A 80 12.30 8.09 -5.42
N ASP A 81 13.13 7.05 -5.36
CA ASP A 81 12.74 5.78 -4.75
C ASP A 81 12.62 5.90 -3.23
N THR A 82 11.69 5.14 -2.68
CA THR A 82 11.51 4.92 -1.25
C THR A 82 11.36 3.42 -1.03
N PRO A 83 11.87 2.87 0.08
CA PRO A 83 11.64 1.47 0.42
C PRO A 83 10.20 1.22 0.90
N TYR A 84 9.41 2.26 1.15
CA TYR A 84 8.10 2.12 1.76
C TYR A 84 7.02 1.98 0.70
N GLU A 85 6.15 1.01 0.90
CA GLU A 85 4.84 0.96 0.27
C GLU A 85 3.77 1.25 1.33
N VAL A 86 2.73 2.00 0.94
CA VAL A 86 1.65 2.39 1.85
C VAL A 86 0.33 2.04 1.20
N SER A 87 -0.46 1.21 1.86
CA SER A 87 -1.85 0.92 1.50
C SER A 87 -2.79 1.51 2.55
N ILE A 88 -3.97 1.93 2.09
CA ILE A 88 -5.03 2.47 2.95
C ILE A 88 -6.29 1.69 2.63
N ASN A 89 -6.92 1.14 3.65
CA ASN A 89 -8.20 0.48 3.56
C ASN A 89 -9.11 0.90 4.73
N GLY A 90 -10.35 0.43 4.75
CA GLY A 90 -11.31 0.83 5.76
C GLY A 90 -12.75 0.65 5.34
N TYR A 91 -13.65 1.18 6.15
CA TYR A 91 -15.09 1.12 5.92
C TYR A 91 -15.70 2.52 6.08
N ALA A 92 -16.44 2.97 5.07
CA ALA A 92 -17.16 4.24 5.09
C ALA A 92 -18.63 4.04 5.47
N GLY A 93 -18.92 4.13 6.78
CA GLY A 93 -20.27 4.10 7.34
C GLY A 93 -20.73 5.45 7.89
N SER A 94 -21.52 5.42 8.98
CA SER A 94 -21.80 6.62 9.79
C SER A 94 -20.55 7.13 10.54
N GLU A 95 -19.64 6.21 10.82
CA GLU A 95 -18.27 6.45 11.26
C GLU A 95 -17.38 5.83 10.18
N VAL A 96 -16.26 6.48 9.87
CA VAL A 96 -15.25 5.95 8.94
C VAL A 96 -14.16 5.29 9.77
N SER A 97 -14.01 3.98 9.62
CA SER A 97 -12.84 3.26 10.16
C SER A 97 -11.80 3.11 9.07
N TYR A 98 -10.53 3.16 9.45
CA TYR A 98 -9.42 3.00 8.51
C TYR A 98 -8.32 2.10 9.06
N GLU A 99 -7.58 1.53 8.14
CA GLU A 99 -6.35 0.79 8.34
C GLU A 99 -5.31 1.29 7.34
N VAL A 100 -4.14 1.64 7.83
CA VAL A 100 -2.98 2.02 7.03
C VAL A 100 -1.91 0.98 7.27
N ALA A 101 -1.54 0.22 6.24
CA ALA A 101 -0.41 -0.70 6.30
C ALA A 101 0.79 -0.07 5.60
N VAL A 102 1.95 -0.16 6.25
CA VAL A 102 3.24 0.25 5.67
C VAL A 102 4.14 -0.98 5.61
N SER A 103 4.61 -1.32 4.42
CA SER A 103 5.55 -2.42 4.15
C SER A 103 6.89 -1.89 3.63
N MET A 104 7.92 -2.73 3.67
CA MET A 104 9.27 -2.38 3.21
C MET A 104 9.80 -3.32 2.11
N ASP A 105 10.19 -2.74 0.98
CA ASP A 105 10.84 -3.44 -0.15
C ASP A 105 12.37 -3.51 0.00
N SER A 106 12.96 -2.74 0.90
CA SER A 106 14.40 -2.78 1.19
C SER A 106 14.73 -2.12 2.53
N ASP A 107 15.87 -2.49 3.13
CA ASP A 107 16.31 -1.98 4.43
C ASP A 107 16.45 -0.44 4.48
N MET A 108 15.92 0.17 5.54
CA MET A 108 16.16 1.57 5.86
C MET A 108 16.05 1.86 7.36
N SER A 109 16.79 2.87 7.83
CA SER A 109 16.70 3.29 9.24
C SER A 109 15.30 3.77 9.63
N SER A 110 14.75 3.20 10.70
CA SER A 110 13.53 3.66 11.37
C SER A 110 13.72 4.91 12.25
N SER A 111 14.93 5.49 12.28
CA SER A 111 15.23 6.61 13.18
C SER A 111 14.44 7.87 12.82
N ASN A 112 13.53 8.27 13.72
CA ASN A 112 12.62 9.41 13.57
C ASN A 112 11.63 9.27 12.40
N GLN A 113 11.37 8.04 11.94
CA GLN A 113 10.33 7.80 10.94
C GLN A 113 8.98 7.71 11.63
N LYS A 114 7.98 8.38 11.05
CA LYS A 114 6.62 8.41 11.56
C LYS A 114 5.63 8.31 10.43
N VAL A 115 4.45 7.79 10.74
CA VAL A 115 3.30 7.83 9.85
C VAL A 115 2.36 8.93 10.34
N ASP A 116 2.05 9.88 9.46
CA ASP A 116 0.98 10.85 9.70
C ASP A 116 -0.22 10.47 8.85
N ILE A 117 -1.41 10.52 9.45
CA ILE A 117 -2.68 10.17 8.82
C ILE A 117 -3.60 11.38 8.88
N PHE A 118 -4.09 11.81 7.72
CA PHE A 118 -4.92 13.00 7.55
C PHE A 118 -6.25 12.65 6.91
N VAL A 119 -7.29 13.41 7.27
CA VAL A 119 -8.53 13.48 6.51
C VAL A 119 -8.52 14.76 5.72
N VAL A 120 -8.87 14.66 4.43
CA VAL A 120 -9.03 15.82 3.56
C VAL A 120 -10.35 15.78 2.82
N GLU A 121 -10.86 16.94 2.46
CA GLU A 121 -12.00 17.07 1.56
C GLU A 121 -11.56 17.80 0.28
N ASP A 122 -11.80 17.16 -0.87
CA ASP A 122 -11.42 17.68 -2.18
C ASP A 122 -12.55 18.45 -2.88
N ASN A 123 -12.20 19.33 -3.81
CA ASN A 123 -13.14 20.05 -4.68
C ASN A 123 -14.19 20.91 -3.95
N ILE A 124 -13.82 21.61 -2.89
CA ILE A 124 -14.75 22.48 -2.17
C ILE A 124 -14.86 23.84 -2.88
N TRP A 125 -16.03 24.14 -3.43
CA TRP A 125 -16.26 25.40 -4.14
C TRP A 125 -16.32 26.59 -3.17
N SER A 126 -15.33 27.48 -3.25
CA SER A 126 -15.15 28.57 -2.27
C SER A 126 -14.70 29.89 -2.91
N TYR A 127 -14.99 31.01 -2.23
CA TYR A 127 -14.58 32.34 -2.67
C TYR A 127 -13.26 32.76 -2.04
N TRP A 128 -12.27 33.06 -2.86
CA TRP A 128 -10.93 33.44 -2.44
C TRP A 128 -10.77 34.96 -2.46
N THR A 129 -10.88 35.59 -1.30
CA THR A 129 -10.84 37.07 -1.15
C THR A 129 -9.55 37.68 -1.71
N GLY A 130 -8.39 37.05 -1.47
CA GLY A 130 -7.09 37.51 -1.96
C GLY A 130 -6.97 37.52 -3.49
N ALA A 131 -7.75 36.70 -4.19
CA ALA A 131 -7.77 36.64 -5.64
C ALA A 131 -9.05 37.26 -6.26
N SER A 132 -10.06 37.55 -5.44
CA SER A 132 -11.39 38.05 -5.87
C SER A 132 -12.09 37.15 -6.89
N GLN A 133 -12.03 35.83 -6.69
CA GLN A 133 -12.58 34.82 -7.59
C GLN A 133 -13.01 33.57 -6.82
N TYR A 134 -13.93 32.80 -7.40
CA TYR A 134 -14.28 31.47 -6.91
C TYR A 134 -13.37 30.41 -7.52
N HIS A 135 -12.98 29.44 -6.70
CA HIS A 135 -12.20 28.26 -7.10
C HIS A 135 -12.57 27.05 -6.25
N ASN A 136 -12.20 25.87 -6.72
CA ASN A 136 -12.20 24.67 -5.90
C ASN A 136 -10.96 24.70 -5.00
N ALA A 137 -11.16 24.71 -3.69
CA ALA A 137 -10.11 24.34 -2.74
C ALA A 137 -9.87 22.82 -2.87
N ARG A 138 -8.60 22.41 -2.83
CA ARG A 138 -8.20 21.05 -3.21
C ARG A 138 -7.54 20.34 -2.04
N ASN A 139 -8.10 19.19 -1.66
CA ASN A 139 -7.67 18.39 -0.52
C ASN A 139 -7.46 19.23 0.75
N VAL A 140 -8.49 19.97 1.17
CA VAL A 140 -8.44 20.80 2.38
C VAL A 140 -8.38 19.90 3.60
N ALA A 141 -7.39 20.14 4.47
CA ALA A 141 -7.24 19.40 5.72
C ALA A 141 -8.49 19.55 6.59
N ARG A 142 -9.10 18.41 6.92
CA ARG A 142 -10.26 18.29 7.80
C ARG A 142 -9.90 17.73 9.17
N ASP A 143 -8.90 16.88 9.23
CA ASP A 143 -8.32 16.41 10.48
C ASP A 143 -6.88 15.91 10.27
N TRP A 144 -6.09 15.94 11.32
CA TRP A 144 -4.82 15.22 11.43
C TRP A 144 -4.96 14.19 12.55
N LEU A 145 -5.42 13.01 12.14
CA LEU A 145 -5.90 11.95 13.02
C LEU A 145 -4.81 11.37 13.92
N ALA A 146 -3.62 11.13 13.35
CA ALA A 146 -2.57 10.40 14.04
C ALA A 146 -1.17 10.81 13.58
N THR A 147 -0.22 10.63 14.50
CA THR A 147 1.23 10.71 14.28
C THR A 147 1.88 9.58 15.07
N GLU A 148 2.10 8.45 14.39
CA GLU A 148 2.58 7.22 15.02
C GLU A 148 4.06 6.95 14.68
N ASP A 149 4.78 6.27 15.57
CA ASP A 149 6.17 5.86 15.31
C ASP A 149 6.20 4.66 14.34
N LEU A 150 6.99 4.80 13.26
CA LEU A 150 7.26 3.70 12.33
C LEU A 150 8.54 2.99 12.76
N THR A 151 8.42 1.73 13.17
CA THR A 151 9.51 0.99 13.81
C THR A 151 10.21 0.00 12.90
N ILE A 152 9.57 -0.38 11.79
CA ILE A 152 10.10 -1.27 10.76
C ILE A 152 11.36 -0.69 10.10
N SER A 153 12.31 -1.56 9.81
CA SER A 153 13.62 -1.19 9.28
C SER A 153 14.22 -2.20 8.30
N SER A 154 13.62 -3.37 8.13
CA SER A 154 14.11 -4.43 7.24
C SER A 154 13.14 -4.77 6.13
N GLU A 155 13.69 -5.21 4.99
CA GLU A 155 12.91 -5.77 3.88
C GLU A 155 11.94 -6.87 4.36
N GLY A 156 10.70 -6.82 3.86
CA GLY A 156 9.63 -7.76 4.22
C GLY A 156 8.92 -7.45 5.54
N GLU A 157 9.38 -6.49 6.34
CA GLU A 157 8.64 -6.05 7.53
C GLU A 157 7.43 -5.19 7.14
N SER A 158 6.34 -5.34 7.88
CA SER A 158 5.14 -4.51 7.78
C SER A 158 4.67 -4.01 9.15
N GLN A 159 3.97 -2.88 9.16
CA GLN A 159 3.35 -2.31 10.36
C GLN A 159 2.01 -1.68 10.00
N ILE A 160 0.99 -1.98 10.82
CA ILE A 160 -0.39 -1.54 10.61
C ILE A 160 -0.77 -0.47 11.64
N PHE A 161 -1.50 0.55 11.18
CA PHE A 161 -2.05 1.64 11.98
C PHE A 161 -3.54 1.78 11.69
N SER A 162 -4.39 1.67 12.71
CA SER A 162 -5.84 1.76 12.54
C SER A 162 -6.45 2.84 13.42
N GLY A 163 -7.63 3.30 13.03
CA GLY A 163 -8.39 4.29 13.77
C GLY A 163 -9.76 4.53 13.15
N SER A 164 -10.47 5.52 13.68
CA SER A 164 -11.75 5.95 13.14
C SER A 164 -11.96 7.44 13.29
N PHE A 165 -12.86 8.00 12.49
CA PHE A 165 -13.32 9.38 12.61
C PHE A 165 -14.78 9.51 12.18
N ASP A 166 -15.46 10.53 12.73
CA ASP A 166 -16.81 10.88 12.35
C ASP A 166 -16.80 11.79 11.11
N LEU A 167 -17.70 11.53 10.16
CA LEU A 167 -17.95 12.44 9.05
C LEU A 167 -18.83 13.59 9.52
N ASP A 168 -18.35 14.83 9.36
CA ASP A 168 -19.19 15.99 9.58
C ASP A 168 -20.32 16.04 8.53
N GLU A 169 -21.53 16.42 8.97
CA GLU A 169 -22.70 16.52 8.10
C GLU A 169 -22.53 17.59 7.01
N ASP A 170 -21.65 18.57 7.24
CA ASP A 170 -21.35 19.64 6.29
C ASP A 170 -20.32 19.23 5.22
N TRP A 171 -19.65 18.07 5.37
CA TRP A 171 -18.68 17.57 4.38
C TRP A 171 -19.36 16.81 3.26
N ASN A 172 -18.84 16.95 2.04
CA ASN A 172 -19.22 16.06 0.95
C ASN A 172 -18.46 14.75 1.03
N SER A 173 -19.11 13.68 1.51
CA SER A 173 -18.50 12.33 1.65
C SER A 173 -17.84 11.82 0.36
N ASP A 174 -18.41 12.14 -0.81
CA ASP A 174 -17.86 11.74 -2.11
C ASP A 174 -16.50 12.40 -2.42
N SER A 175 -16.19 13.48 -1.72
CA SER A 175 -14.96 14.25 -1.84
C SER A 175 -13.95 13.96 -0.72
N VAL A 176 -14.31 13.17 0.29
CA VAL A 176 -13.44 12.90 1.45
C VAL A 176 -12.42 11.82 1.10
N LYS A 177 -11.16 12.06 1.49
CA LYS A 177 -10.05 11.13 1.32
C LYS A 177 -9.25 11.01 2.61
N ILE A 178 -8.64 9.85 2.80
CA ILE A 178 -7.57 9.66 3.77
C ILE A 178 -6.25 9.79 3.04
N ILE A 179 -5.33 10.57 3.60
CA ILE A 179 -3.95 10.68 3.12
C ILE A 179 -3.03 10.19 4.23
N ALA A 180 -2.20 9.19 3.93
CA ALA A 180 -1.16 8.71 4.83
C ALA A 180 0.21 9.03 4.24
N ILE A 181 1.13 9.53 5.08
CA ILE A 181 2.52 9.80 4.68
C ILE A 181 3.50 9.11 5.61
N VAL A 182 4.63 8.66 5.05
CA VAL A 182 5.81 8.31 5.84
C VAL A 182 6.78 9.50 5.83
N GLN A 183 7.04 10.07 7.00
CA GLN A 183 7.87 11.25 7.16
C GLN A 183 8.95 11.07 8.20
N ASN A 184 10.16 11.53 7.89
CA ASN A 184 11.23 11.65 8.87
C ASN A 184 11.11 12.97 9.62
N TYR A 185 10.96 12.94 10.93
CA TYR A 185 10.73 14.12 11.75
C TYR A 185 11.99 14.93 12.07
N SER A 186 13.18 14.38 11.81
CA SER A 186 14.44 15.11 11.95
C SER A 186 14.78 15.89 10.68
N SER A 187 14.76 15.23 9.51
CA SER A 187 15.04 15.86 8.22
C SER A 187 13.84 16.57 7.60
N LYS A 188 12.62 16.26 8.09
CA LYS A 188 11.31 16.65 7.58
C LYS A 188 10.93 16.02 6.24
N GLN A 189 11.80 15.21 5.64
CA GLN A 189 11.55 14.56 4.35
C GLN A 189 10.34 13.64 4.43
N ILE A 190 9.44 13.77 3.46
CA ILE A 190 8.35 12.83 3.19
C ILE A 190 8.88 11.82 2.16
N TYR A 191 8.86 10.54 2.52
CA TYR A 191 9.39 9.46 1.69
C TYR A 191 8.32 8.81 0.83
N GLN A 192 7.13 8.61 1.38
CA GLN A 192 6.01 7.97 0.70
C GLN A 192 4.69 8.66 1.05
N VAL A 193 3.74 8.64 0.13
CA VAL A 193 2.38 9.13 0.32
C VAL A 193 1.38 8.28 -0.46
N THR A 194 0.26 7.95 0.18
CA THR A 194 -0.90 7.35 -0.47
C THR A 194 -2.15 8.14 -0.09
N ALA A 195 -3.08 8.26 -1.02
CA ALA A 195 -4.36 8.90 -0.83
C ALA A 195 -5.47 8.00 -1.37
N VAL A 196 -6.50 7.74 -0.57
CA VAL A 196 -7.65 6.91 -0.97
C VAL A 196 -8.94 7.66 -0.64
N ASN A 197 -9.88 7.69 -1.59
CA ASN A 197 -11.23 8.18 -1.31
C ASN A 197 -11.92 7.20 -0.37
N ILE A 198 -12.64 7.70 0.63
CA ILE A 198 -13.26 6.82 1.63
C ILE A 198 -14.25 5.83 1.03
N ASN A 199 -14.87 6.17 -0.11
CA ASN A 199 -15.82 5.30 -0.81
C ASN A 199 -15.14 4.24 -1.69
N ASP A 200 -13.83 4.37 -1.93
CA ASP A 200 -13.03 3.41 -2.69
C ASP A 200 -12.37 2.37 -1.77
N MET A 201 -12.53 2.49 -0.45
CA MET A 201 -12.04 1.49 0.52
C MET A 201 -12.98 0.28 0.52
N ASN A 202 -12.43 -0.93 0.40
CA ASN A 202 -13.15 -2.17 0.61
C ASN A 202 -12.39 -3.04 1.63
N PRO A 203 -12.85 -3.11 2.89
CA PRO A 203 -12.09 -3.72 3.98
C PRO A 203 -12.04 -5.25 3.89
N ASP A 204 -12.87 -5.85 3.05
CA ASP A 204 -13.06 -7.29 2.81
C ASP A 204 -13.39 -7.45 1.31
N ILE A 205 -12.36 -7.68 0.49
CA ILE A 205 -12.48 -7.62 -0.98
C ILE A 205 -13.35 -8.74 -1.54
N ASP A 206 -13.35 -9.90 -0.90
CA ASP A 206 -14.02 -11.11 -1.34
C ASP A 206 -15.30 -11.45 -0.55
N ASP A 207 -15.65 -10.61 0.44
CA ASP A 207 -16.82 -10.69 1.30
C ASP A 207 -16.87 -11.99 2.13
N ASP A 208 -15.71 -12.51 2.56
CA ASP A 208 -15.58 -13.75 3.33
C ASP A 208 -15.73 -13.58 4.85
N GLY A 209 -15.71 -12.33 5.32
CA GLY A 209 -15.84 -11.94 6.71
C GLY A 209 -14.51 -11.78 7.45
N ILE A 210 -13.38 -11.94 6.76
CA ILE A 210 -12.02 -11.64 7.21
C ILE A 210 -11.59 -10.33 6.54
N LEU A 211 -10.87 -9.48 7.27
CA LEU A 211 -10.42 -8.21 6.73
C LEU A 211 -9.17 -8.43 5.88
N ASN A 212 -8.98 -7.67 4.79
CA ASN A 212 -7.86 -7.85 3.87
C ASN A 212 -6.46 -7.88 4.53
N GLY A 213 -6.28 -7.20 5.67
CA GLY A 213 -5.01 -7.20 6.42
C GLY A 213 -4.78 -8.45 7.27
N GLU A 214 -5.83 -9.22 7.54
CA GLU A 214 -5.83 -10.49 8.27
C GLU A 214 -6.12 -11.70 7.35
N ASP A 215 -6.48 -11.44 6.09
CA ASP A 215 -6.91 -12.42 5.10
C ASP A 215 -5.73 -12.98 4.30
N ASN A 216 -5.50 -14.29 4.41
CA ASN A 216 -4.46 -15.00 3.67
C ASN A 216 -4.83 -15.27 2.19
N CYS A 217 -6.05 -14.93 1.74
CA CYS A 217 -6.49 -14.97 0.35
C CYS A 217 -7.40 -13.78 -0.02
N ILE A 218 -6.88 -12.55 0.06
CA ILE A 218 -7.56 -11.25 -0.19
C ILE A 218 -8.59 -11.21 -1.36
N ASP A 219 -8.39 -12.00 -2.42
CA ASP A 219 -9.24 -12.00 -3.61
C ASP A 219 -10.15 -13.25 -3.74
N ILE A 220 -10.07 -14.23 -2.83
CA ILE A 220 -10.72 -15.55 -2.94
C ILE A 220 -11.36 -15.96 -1.61
N PHE A 221 -12.70 -15.88 -1.58
CA PHE A 221 -13.54 -16.23 -0.42
C PHE A 221 -13.08 -17.48 0.33
N ASN A 222 -12.50 -17.32 1.51
CA ASN A 222 -11.97 -18.40 2.34
C ASN A 222 -12.14 -18.18 3.87
N PRO A 223 -13.37 -18.14 4.41
CA PRO A 223 -13.61 -17.76 5.82
C PRO A 223 -12.97 -18.68 6.87
N GLY A 224 -12.49 -19.85 6.43
CA GLY A 224 -11.78 -20.82 7.26
C GLY A 224 -10.29 -20.51 7.44
N GLN A 225 -9.72 -19.65 6.59
CA GLN A 225 -8.32 -19.22 6.59
C GLN A 225 -7.36 -20.41 6.74
N GLU A 226 -7.70 -21.53 6.07
CA GLU A 226 -6.83 -22.70 6.04
C GLU A 226 -5.49 -22.35 5.36
N ASP A 227 -4.40 -22.72 6.02
CA ASP A 227 -3.01 -22.50 5.62
C ASP A 227 -2.22 -23.73 6.10
N SER A 228 -2.21 -24.76 5.25
CA SER A 228 -1.73 -26.10 5.60
C SER A 228 -0.22 -26.17 5.76
N ASP A 229 0.54 -25.28 5.10
CA ASP A 229 2.00 -25.26 5.16
C ASP A 229 2.58 -24.09 5.98
N SER A 230 1.72 -23.20 6.46
CA SER A 230 2.03 -22.11 7.40
C SER A 230 2.93 -21.02 6.82
N ASP A 231 2.76 -20.70 5.54
CA ASP A 231 3.50 -19.63 4.85
C ASP A 231 2.77 -18.28 4.82
N LEU A 232 1.56 -18.22 5.40
CA LEU A 232 0.63 -17.08 5.46
C LEU A 232 -0.14 -16.80 4.15
N VAL A 233 -0.08 -17.69 3.16
CA VAL A 233 -0.95 -17.71 1.99
C VAL A 233 -1.96 -18.85 2.14
N GLY A 234 -3.25 -18.60 1.92
CA GLY A 234 -4.27 -19.60 2.20
C GLY A 234 -4.35 -20.71 1.13
N ASP A 235 -4.76 -21.91 1.54
CA ASP A 235 -4.87 -23.10 0.67
C ASP A 235 -5.70 -22.85 -0.61
N LEU A 236 -6.63 -21.88 -0.60
CA LEU A 236 -7.45 -21.56 -1.78
C LEU A 236 -6.76 -20.69 -2.83
N CYS A 237 -5.75 -19.92 -2.44
CA CYS A 237 -5.02 -19.00 -3.30
C CYS A 237 -3.53 -19.35 -3.42
N ASP A 238 -3.03 -20.26 -2.60
CA ASP A 238 -1.68 -20.80 -2.68
C ASP A 238 -1.62 -22.04 -3.58
N PRO A 239 -0.99 -21.98 -4.77
CA PRO A 239 -0.72 -23.17 -5.55
C PRO A 239 0.35 -24.07 -4.91
N CYS A 240 1.10 -23.59 -3.90
CA CYS A 240 2.21 -24.28 -3.25
C CYS A 240 1.86 -24.86 -1.86
N ASP A 241 0.56 -25.04 -1.57
CA ASP A 241 -0.05 -25.42 -0.28
C ASP A 241 0.39 -26.77 0.36
N ASN A 242 1.35 -27.48 -0.26
CA ASN A 242 1.74 -28.85 0.07
C ASN A 242 0.58 -29.87 0.08
N LEU A 243 -0.56 -29.56 -0.55
CA LEU A 243 -1.66 -30.50 -0.80
C LEU A 243 -1.52 -31.15 -2.17
N VAL A 244 -1.14 -30.37 -3.19
CA VAL A 244 -0.90 -30.86 -4.56
C VAL A 244 0.58 -31.16 -4.80
N TYR A 245 1.44 -30.15 -4.58
CA TYR A 245 2.88 -30.24 -4.77
C TYR A 245 3.54 -30.92 -3.57
N ILE A 246 3.37 -32.24 -3.49
CA ILE A 246 4.00 -33.09 -2.48
C ILE A 246 5.26 -33.76 -3.03
N VAL A 247 6.13 -34.26 -2.15
CA VAL A 247 7.31 -35.04 -2.54
C VAL A 247 6.92 -36.18 -3.50
N GLY A 248 7.40 -36.09 -4.74
CA GLY A 248 7.10 -37.04 -5.82
C GLY A 248 6.05 -36.60 -6.84
N ASN A 249 5.15 -35.66 -6.52
CA ASN A 249 4.21 -35.05 -7.49
C ASN A 249 4.82 -33.73 -8.00
N ILE A 250 5.67 -33.84 -9.01
CA ILE A 250 6.55 -32.78 -9.49
C ILE A 250 5.85 -31.91 -10.53
N ASN A 251 4.93 -32.49 -11.31
CA ASN A 251 4.17 -31.74 -12.31
C ASN A 251 2.90 -31.09 -11.72
N GLY A 252 2.56 -31.39 -10.46
CA GLY A 252 1.41 -30.85 -9.74
C GLY A 252 0.07 -31.35 -10.27
N ASP A 253 0.01 -32.53 -10.87
CA ASP A 253 -1.25 -33.08 -11.37
C ASP A 253 -2.05 -33.82 -10.28
N THR A 254 -3.35 -33.95 -10.53
CA THR A 254 -4.30 -34.57 -9.61
C THR A 254 -5.29 -35.45 -10.36
N ASP A 255 -5.87 -36.43 -9.66
CA ASP A 255 -6.97 -37.23 -10.19
C ASP A 255 -8.33 -36.49 -10.13
N ASP A 256 -9.39 -37.15 -10.59
CA ASP A 256 -10.76 -36.59 -10.56
C ASP A 256 -11.26 -36.24 -9.14
N ALA A 257 -10.59 -36.72 -8.09
CA ALA A 257 -10.89 -36.44 -6.69
C ALA A 257 -9.97 -35.36 -6.08
N GLY A 258 -9.04 -34.78 -6.86
CA GLY A 258 -8.09 -33.79 -6.39
C GLY A 258 -6.92 -34.38 -5.58
N ILE A 259 -6.70 -35.69 -5.66
CA ILE A 259 -5.57 -36.35 -4.99
C ILE A 259 -4.33 -36.26 -5.89
N PRO A 260 -3.16 -35.89 -5.34
CA PRO A 260 -1.88 -35.91 -6.06
C PRO A 260 -1.64 -37.24 -6.77
N VAL A 261 -1.30 -37.17 -8.06
CA VAL A 261 -0.92 -38.36 -8.82
C VAL A 261 0.60 -38.39 -8.91
N ILE A 262 1.19 -39.53 -8.53
CA ILE A 262 2.64 -39.76 -8.68
C ILE A 262 2.82 -40.82 -9.76
N ASP A 263 3.21 -40.39 -10.96
CA ASP A 263 3.34 -41.25 -12.12
C ASP A 263 4.55 -40.93 -13.00
N ILE A 264 4.56 -41.49 -14.22
CA ILE A 264 5.68 -41.33 -15.14
C ILE A 264 5.89 -39.87 -15.59
N MET A 265 4.87 -39.03 -15.54
CA MET A 265 4.96 -37.62 -15.90
C MET A 265 5.79 -36.82 -14.89
N ASP A 266 5.79 -37.20 -13.61
CA ASP A 266 6.67 -36.61 -12.60
C ASP A 266 8.13 -36.93 -12.86
N VAL A 267 8.40 -38.17 -13.25
CA VAL A 267 9.75 -38.61 -13.65
C VAL A 267 10.24 -37.79 -14.83
N LEU A 268 9.38 -37.55 -15.83
CA LEU A 268 9.73 -36.72 -16.99
C LEU A 268 9.99 -35.27 -16.57
N SER A 269 9.17 -34.72 -15.69
CA SER A 269 9.33 -33.35 -15.18
C SER A 269 10.65 -33.17 -14.42
N LEU A 270 11.00 -34.13 -13.56
CA LEU A 270 12.29 -34.14 -12.87
C LEU A 270 13.48 -34.25 -13.84
N VAL A 271 13.36 -35.08 -14.87
CA VAL A 271 14.39 -35.22 -15.90
C VAL A 271 14.54 -33.92 -16.71
N ASP A 272 13.44 -33.27 -17.05
CA ASP A 272 13.45 -32.01 -17.78
C ASP A 272 14.11 -30.90 -16.94
N TYR A 273 13.79 -30.79 -15.64
CA TYR A 273 14.49 -29.90 -14.72
C TYR A 273 16.01 -30.17 -14.70
N LEU A 274 16.44 -31.42 -14.54
CA LEU A 274 17.87 -31.77 -14.48
C LEU A 274 18.62 -31.53 -15.80
N LEU A 275 17.94 -31.55 -16.94
CA LEU A 275 18.55 -31.39 -18.26
C LEU A 275 18.53 -29.95 -18.78
N PHE A 276 17.45 -29.22 -18.47
CA PHE A 276 17.14 -27.93 -19.08
C PHE A 276 16.97 -26.79 -18.09
N ASP A 277 17.01 -27.08 -16.78
CA ASP A 277 16.71 -26.11 -15.72
C ASP A 277 15.30 -25.50 -15.91
N ASP A 278 14.39 -26.29 -16.48
CA ASP A 278 13.00 -25.90 -16.73
C ASP A 278 12.22 -26.13 -15.45
N SER A 279 11.70 -25.04 -14.87
CA SER A 279 10.99 -25.07 -13.59
C SER A 279 9.55 -24.60 -13.69
N TYR A 280 8.67 -25.31 -12.99
CA TYR A 280 7.29 -24.94 -12.75
C TYR A 280 7.14 -24.28 -11.36
N ALA A 281 5.98 -23.70 -11.07
CA ALA A 281 5.69 -23.22 -9.73
C ALA A 281 5.70 -24.40 -8.74
N CYS A 282 6.16 -24.16 -7.50
CA CYS A 282 6.07 -25.08 -6.37
C CYS A 282 6.85 -26.42 -6.48
N GLN A 283 7.63 -26.65 -7.54
CA GLN A 283 8.30 -27.94 -7.74
C GLN A 283 9.52 -28.18 -6.82
N ASP A 284 10.21 -27.14 -6.37
CA ASP A 284 11.49 -27.25 -5.66
C ASP A 284 11.47 -28.18 -4.43
N PRO A 285 10.48 -28.09 -3.51
CA PRO A 285 10.38 -29.01 -2.39
C PRO A 285 10.01 -30.44 -2.81
N THR A 286 9.40 -30.64 -3.99
CA THR A 286 8.88 -31.96 -4.42
C THR A 286 9.96 -32.87 -5.02
N MET A 287 11.04 -32.29 -5.54
CA MET A 287 12.03 -32.98 -6.39
C MET A 287 13.09 -33.77 -5.63
N ASN A 288 13.34 -33.45 -4.36
CA ASN A 288 14.30 -34.17 -3.50
C ASN A 288 13.64 -35.45 -2.92
N PHE A 289 13.30 -36.38 -3.80
CA PHE A 289 12.50 -37.56 -3.48
C PHE A 289 13.18 -38.52 -2.49
N ASN A 290 14.51 -38.60 -2.52
CA ASN A 290 15.26 -39.47 -1.61
C ASN A 290 15.62 -38.80 -0.27
N ASN A 291 15.30 -37.51 -0.12
CA ASN A 291 15.58 -36.67 1.04
C ASN A 291 17.07 -36.62 1.45
N ASP A 292 17.98 -36.56 0.48
CA ASP A 292 19.44 -36.49 0.70
C ASP A 292 20.04 -35.07 0.57
N GLU A 293 19.17 -34.06 0.39
CA GLU A 293 19.48 -32.64 0.17
C GLU A 293 19.99 -32.30 -1.24
N PHE A 294 20.11 -33.27 -2.15
CA PHE A 294 20.63 -33.05 -3.49
C PHE A 294 19.67 -33.51 -4.57
N ILE A 295 19.09 -32.58 -5.34
CA ILE A 295 18.27 -32.92 -6.51
C ILE A 295 19.16 -33.42 -7.65
N ASN A 296 19.12 -34.71 -7.96
CA ASN A 296 19.97 -35.34 -8.97
C ASN A 296 19.36 -36.64 -9.55
N VAL A 297 20.16 -37.37 -10.34
CA VAL A 297 19.70 -38.62 -11.00
C VAL A 297 19.29 -39.72 -10.01
N VAL A 298 19.76 -39.66 -8.76
CA VAL A 298 19.37 -40.62 -7.72
C VAL A 298 17.90 -40.42 -7.33
N ASP A 299 17.38 -39.19 -7.31
CA ASP A 299 15.95 -38.90 -7.09
C ASP A 299 15.10 -39.48 -8.21
N VAL A 300 15.53 -39.32 -9.47
CA VAL A 300 14.87 -39.94 -10.63
C VAL A 300 14.77 -41.45 -10.45
N ILE A 301 15.85 -42.10 -10.02
CA ILE A 301 15.86 -43.55 -9.80
C ILE A 301 14.92 -43.93 -8.65
N ALA A 302 14.92 -43.15 -7.56
CA ALA A 302 14.09 -43.42 -6.40
C ALA A 302 12.59 -43.26 -6.73
N LEU A 303 12.22 -42.22 -7.47
CA LEU A 303 10.85 -41.97 -7.92
C LEU A 303 10.36 -43.06 -8.88
N VAL A 304 11.19 -43.47 -9.85
CA VAL A 304 10.88 -44.60 -10.73
C VAL A 304 10.68 -45.89 -9.94
N GLN A 305 11.53 -46.15 -8.93
CA GLN A 305 11.37 -47.33 -8.07
C GLN A 305 10.07 -47.28 -7.28
N TYR A 306 9.68 -46.11 -6.77
CA TYR A 306 8.42 -45.91 -6.06
C TYR A 306 7.23 -46.26 -6.95
N ILE A 307 7.12 -45.64 -8.12
CA ILE A 307 6.02 -45.87 -9.08
C ILE A 307 5.94 -47.35 -9.51
N LEU A 308 7.09 -48.00 -9.72
CA LEU A 308 7.12 -49.41 -10.11
C LEU A 308 6.73 -50.36 -8.98
N ASN A 309 6.94 -49.96 -7.72
CA ASN A 309 6.64 -50.78 -6.54
C ASN A 309 5.22 -50.58 -5.99
N ASP A 310 4.56 -49.45 -6.29
CA ASP A 310 3.16 -49.16 -5.87
C ASP A 310 2.10 -49.88 -6.72
N ASN A 311 2.52 -50.71 -7.68
CA ASN A 311 1.63 -51.49 -8.55
C ASN A 311 1.24 -52.90 -8.01
N ASP A 312 1.37 -53.15 -6.68
CA ASP A 312 0.97 -54.42 -6.01
C ASP A 312 -0.15 -54.25 -4.96
#